data_AF-A0A3M4K4F0-F1
#
_entry.id   AF-A0A3M4K4F0-F1
#
_cell.length_a   1.000
_cell.length_b   1.000
_cell.length_c   1.000
_cell.angle_alpha   90.00
_cell.angle_beta   90.00
_cell.angle_gamma   90.00
#
_symmetry.space_group_name_H-M   'P 1'
#
loop_
_entity.id
_entity.type
_entity.pdbx_description
1 polymer ?
#
loop_
_entity_poly.entity_id
_entity_poly.type
_entity_poly.pdbx_seq_one_letter_code
_entity_poly.pdbx_strand_id
1 'polypeptide(L)'
;MTFAVMTNLGTFPLQNNNNQDHFMTKTSRRWPFAACLLSLACGTATAGPYSTMVVFGDSLADAGQFPDTAGPRGSTLRFTNRVGPTYQDGSGEVFNLNSSTLIGRMLNVSAGDLAASTSPVNAALGQADGNNWAVGGYRTDQILDSINSQSTVVDPNSGTLLRSRTGYLPANSFRADPNALYYLTGGGNDFLQGRVLSASSAGQAANRLADSALALQQAGARYIMVWLLPDIGQTPALSGTPLASATSALSAVFNQQLVSRLAQIDAQVIPLNVPLLISETLAAPARFGFDPNENLVATCFSG
;
A
#
# COMPACT_ATOMS: atom_id res chain seq x y z
N MET A 1 17.08 1.47 -43.51
CA MET A 1 18.50 1.07 -43.62
C MET A 1 18.63 -0.32 -43.02
N THR A 2 18.96 -1.27 -43.89
CA THR A 2 19.36 -2.68 -43.71
C THR A 2 20.49 -2.78 -42.65
N PHE A 3 20.57 -3.75 -41.73
CA PHE A 3 20.96 -5.16 -41.96
C PHE A 3 20.83 -6.08 -40.72
N ALA A 4 20.51 -7.36 -41.02
CA ALA A 4 20.79 -8.69 -40.39
C ALA A 4 20.59 -8.92 -38.87
N VAL A 5 19.88 -9.94 -38.35
CA VAL A 5 19.49 -11.35 -38.72
C VAL A 5 20.57 -12.44 -38.54
N MET A 6 20.10 -13.55 -37.91
CA MET A 6 20.61 -14.94 -37.81
C MET A 6 21.56 -15.29 -36.64
N THR A 7 21.11 -16.05 -35.62
CA THR A 7 20.97 -17.53 -35.50
C THR A 7 22.33 -18.25 -35.61
N ASN A 8 22.66 -19.32 -34.86
CA ASN A 8 21.88 -20.53 -34.62
C ASN A 8 22.50 -21.41 -33.51
N LEU A 9 21.69 -22.37 -33.06
CA LEU A 9 21.94 -23.47 -32.12
C LEU A 9 22.98 -24.49 -32.60
N GLY A 10 23.56 -25.23 -31.66
CA GLY A 10 24.31 -26.47 -31.91
C GLY A 10 24.52 -27.31 -30.64
N THR A 11 23.89 -28.48 -30.59
CA THR A 11 23.92 -29.53 -29.56
C THR A 11 25.06 -30.55 -29.74
N PHE A 12 25.62 -31.06 -28.61
CA PHE A 12 26.17 -32.41 -28.22
C PHE A 12 26.83 -33.36 -29.26
N PRO A 13 27.78 -34.30 -28.92
CA PRO A 13 27.82 -35.11 -27.68
C PRO A 13 29.21 -35.55 -27.12
N LEU A 14 29.12 -36.40 -26.08
CA LEU A 14 30.09 -37.18 -25.28
C LEU A 14 31.10 -38.03 -26.08
N GLN A 15 32.33 -38.27 -25.56
CA GLN A 15 32.77 -39.58 -25.04
C GLN A 15 34.20 -39.59 -24.43
N ASN A 16 34.37 -40.58 -23.56
CA ASN A 16 35.40 -40.97 -22.60
C ASN A 16 36.70 -41.57 -23.20
N ASN A 17 37.86 -41.43 -22.54
CA ASN A 17 38.71 -42.58 -22.16
C ASN A 17 39.95 -42.22 -21.31
N ASN A 18 40.03 -42.93 -20.18
CA ASN A 18 41.18 -43.43 -19.41
C ASN A 18 42.63 -43.08 -19.81
N ASN A 19 43.43 -42.71 -18.81
CA ASN A 19 44.68 -43.44 -18.56
C ASN A 19 45.10 -43.43 -17.08
N GLN A 20 45.61 -44.58 -16.65
CA GLN A 20 46.11 -44.94 -15.33
C GLN A 20 47.42 -44.21 -14.99
N ASP A 21 47.72 -44.00 -13.70
CA ASP A 21 48.84 -44.69 -13.05
C ASP A 21 49.06 -44.33 -11.57
N HIS A 22 49.50 -45.35 -10.86
CA HIS A 22 49.79 -45.47 -9.43
C HIS A 22 50.90 -44.54 -8.92
N PHE A 23 50.79 -44.05 -7.67
CA PHE A 23 51.83 -44.26 -6.65
C PHE A 23 51.33 -43.87 -5.24
N MET A 24 51.32 -44.84 -4.33
CA MET A 24 51.25 -44.60 -2.88
C MET A 24 52.65 -44.24 -2.38
N THR A 25 52.79 -43.11 -1.69
CA THR A 25 53.86 -42.91 -0.68
C THR A 25 53.28 -42.24 0.56
N LYS A 26 53.42 -42.92 1.70
CA LYS A 26 53.19 -42.41 3.05
C LYS A 26 54.32 -41.45 3.43
N THR A 27 54.00 -40.24 3.84
CA THR A 27 54.86 -39.44 4.73
C THR A 27 54.04 -38.54 5.65
N SER A 28 54.50 -38.48 6.89
CA SER A 28 53.87 -37.95 8.08
C SER A 28 53.94 -36.42 8.24
N ARG A 29 52.84 -35.85 8.73
CA ARG A 29 52.72 -34.84 9.82
C ARG A 29 53.62 -33.58 9.75
N ARG A 30 52.96 -32.41 9.61
CA ARG A 30 53.07 -31.21 10.50
C ARG A 30 52.20 -30.07 9.95
N TRP A 31 51.19 -29.67 10.72
CA TRP A 31 50.52 -28.37 10.56
C TRP A 31 51.47 -27.26 11.02
N PRO A 32 51.38 -26.08 10.38
CA PRO A 32 51.10 -24.89 11.16
C PRO A 32 49.85 -24.16 10.65
N PHE A 33 49.09 -23.70 11.63
CA PHE A 33 47.98 -22.77 11.59
C PHE A 33 48.09 -21.69 10.49
N ALA A 34 47.15 -21.70 9.55
CA ALA A 34 46.70 -20.50 8.85
C ALA A 34 45.33 -20.13 9.42
N ALA A 35 45.33 -19.27 10.43
CA ALA A 35 44.14 -18.63 10.98
C ALA A 35 44.19 -17.13 10.62
N CYS A 36 43.00 -16.54 10.46
CA CYS A 36 42.71 -15.10 10.33
C CYS A 36 42.91 -14.50 8.91
N LEU A 37 41.95 -13.84 8.24
CA LEU A 37 40.65 -13.29 8.63
C LEU A 37 39.69 -13.32 7.43
N LEU A 38 38.57 -14.05 7.52
CA LEU A 38 37.35 -13.66 6.79
C LEU A 38 36.66 -12.64 7.70
N SER A 39 36.92 -11.36 7.50
CA SER A 39 36.05 -10.32 8.05
C SER A 39 34.70 -10.43 7.33
N LEU A 40 33.81 -11.27 7.87
CA LEU A 40 32.39 -11.12 7.64
C LEU A 40 32.04 -9.71 8.12
N ALA A 41 31.95 -8.78 7.17
CA ALA A 41 31.12 -7.63 7.34
C ALA A 41 29.69 -8.17 7.46
N CYS A 42 29.30 -8.60 8.67
CA CYS A 42 27.91 -8.64 9.05
C CYS A 42 27.44 -7.20 8.98
N GLY A 43 27.01 -6.76 7.78
CA GLY A 43 26.10 -5.65 7.69
C GLY A 43 24.94 -6.02 8.62
N THR A 44 24.80 -5.28 9.71
CA THR A 44 23.61 -5.36 10.54
C THR A 44 22.46 -4.91 9.66
N ALA A 45 21.83 -5.85 8.95
CA ALA A 45 20.51 -5.60 8.41
C ALA A 45 19.63 -5.32 9.61
N THR A 46 19.31 -4.04 9.84
CA THR A 46 18.33 -3.64 10.84
C THR A 46 16.99 -4.10 10.30
N ALA A 47 16.61 -5.35 10.63
CA ALA A 47 15.29 -5.86 10.34
C ALA A 47 14.27 -4.91 10.99
N GLY A 48 13.32 -4.42 10.19
CA GLY A 48 12.19 -3.69 10.72
C GLY A 48 11.39 -4.57 11.68
N PRO A 49 10.56 -3.99 12.56
CA PRO A 49 9.74 -4.76 13.50
C PRO A 49 8.70 -5.66 12.81
N TYR A 50 8.47 -5.46 11.51
CA TYR A 50 7.54 -6.22 10.67
C TYR A 50 8.27 -6.77 9.45
N SER A 51 7.84 -7.93 8.94
CA SER A 51 8.40 -8.55 7.72
C SER A 51 8.18 -7.70 6.47
N THR A 52 7.01 -7.06 6.38
CA THR A 52 6.60 -6.13 5.34
C THR A 52 5.40 -5.31 5.82
N MET A 53 4.86 -4.45 4.96
CA MET A 53 3.59 -3.76 5.17
C MET A 53 2.63 -4.11 4.03
N VAL A 54 1.41 -4.55 4.38
CA VAL A 54 0.34 -4.85 3.43
C VAL A 54 -0.78 -3.85 3.61
N VAL A 55 -1.10 -3.10 2.56
CA VAL A 55 -1.98 -1.94 2.62
C VAL A 55 -3.26 -2.23 1.85
N PHE A 56 -4.42 -1.92 2.43
CA PHE A 56 -5.71 -1.98 1.77
C PHE A 56 -6.47 -0.68 2.03
N GLY A 57 -7.34 -0.32 1.11
CA GLY A 57 -8.17 0.87 1.29
C GLY A 57 -8.45 1.59 0.00
N ASP A 58 -8.44 2.91 0.11
CA ASP A 58 -8.89 3.85 -0.91
C ASP A 58 -7.77 4.82 -1.32
N SER A 59 -8.15 5.99 -1.85
CA SER A 59 -7.24 7.03 -2.32
C SER A 59 -6.30 7.55 -1.22
N LEU A 60 -6.68 7.46 0.06
CA LEU A 60 -5.83 7.89 1.18
C LEU A 60 -4.55 7.07 1.30
N ALA A 61 -4.55 5.84 0.79
CA ALA A 61 -3.46 4.89 0.93
C ALA A 61 -2.90 4.35 -0.41
N ASP A 62 -3.52 4.66 -1.55
CA ASP A 62 -3.11 4.20 -2.89
C ASP A 62 -1.67 4.63 -3.26
N ALA A 63 -0.81 3.65 -3.57
CA ALA A 63 0.61 3.88 -3.90
C ALA A 63 0.92 4.01 -5.41
N GLY A 64 -0.09 4.05 -6.29
CA GLY A 64 0.11 4.18 -7.73
C GLY A 64 -0.65 3.17 -8.58
N GLN A 65 -1.93 2.90 -8.29
CA GLN A 65 -2.72 1.93 -9.05
C GLN A 65 -3.08 2.41 -10.44
N PHE A 66 -3.28 3.72 -10.62
CA PHE A 66 -3.70 4.31 -11.89
C PHE A 66 -2.50 4.91 -12.65
N PRO A 67 -2.54 4.94 -14.00
CA PRO A 67 -1.63 5.78 -14.77
C PRO A 67 -1.79 7.26 -14.41
N ASP A 68 -0.68 7.99 -14.29
CA ASP A 68 -0.70 9.45 -14.23
C ASP A 68 -0.52 9.99 -15.65
N THR A 69 -1.64 10.34 -16.28
CA THR A 69 -1.67 10.79 -17.68
C THR A 69 -1.06 12.18 -17.90
N ALA A 70 -0.87 12.94 -16.83
CA ALA A 70 -0.27 14.27 -16.86
C ALA A 70 1.18 14.29 -16.33
N GLY A 71 1.73 13.15 -15.94
CA GLY A 71 3.11 13.04 -15.48
C GLY A 71 4.08 12.51 -16.54
N PRO A 72 5.34 12.28 -16.15
CA PRO A 72 6.33 11.60 -16.98
C PRO A 72 5.86 10.24 -17.46
N ARG A 73 6.38 9.79 -18.60
CA ARG A 73 6.11 8.43 -19.10
C ARG A 73 6.45 7.39 -18.03
N GLY A 74 5.47 6.54 -17.71
CA GLY A 74 5.61 5.49 -16.70
C GLY A 74 5.32 5.95 -15.27
N SER A 75 4.86 7.19 -15.05
CA SER A 75 4.38 7.62 -13.74
C SER A 75 3.01 7.06 -13.42
N THR A 76 2.73 6.99 -12.12
CA THR A 76 1.47 6.53 -11.55
C THR A 76 0.87 7.61 -10.66
N LEU A 77 -0.46 7.59 -10.56
CA LEU A 77 -1.25 8.56 -9.81
C LEU A 77 -1.25 8.19 -8.32
N ARG A 78 -1.02 9.17 -7.46
CA ARG A 78 -1.37 9.13 -6.03
C ARG A 78 -2.16 10.37 -5.70
N PHE A 79 -3.13 10.26 -4.78
CA PHE A 79 -4.09 11.33 -4.49
C PHE A 79 -3.52 12.35 -3.48
N THR A 80 -2.43 12.99 -3.85
CA THR A 80 -1.74 14.05 -3.11
C THR A 80 -1.11 15.04 -4.10
N ASN A 81 -0.35 16.04 -3.67
CA ASN A 81 0.32 16.97 -4.58
C ASN A 81 1.50 16.33 -5.32
N ARG A 82 1.92 16.91 -6.44
CA ARG A 82 3.19 16.58 -7.11
C ARG A 82 4.39 16.96 -6.24
N VAL A 83 5.57 16.45 -6.58
CA VAL A 83 6.79 16.68 -5.80
C VAL A 83 7.33 18.12 -5.88
N GLY A 84 6.89 18.92 -6.85
CA GLY A 84 7.40 20.28 -7.06
C GLY A 84 8.66 20.31 -7.94
N PRO A 85 9.14 21.52 -8.27
CA PRO A 85 8.79 22.80 -7.65
C PRO A 85 7.56 23.51 -8.24
N THR A 86 7.06 23.12 -9.42
CA THR A 86 5.91 23.82 -10.03
C THR A 86 4.59 23.23 -9.58
N TYR A 87 4.55 21.94 -9.23
CA TYR A 87 3.37 21.21 -8.81
C TYR A 87 2.28 21.06 -9.90
N GLN A 88 2.58 21.50 -11.12
CA GLN A 88 1.67 21.55 -12.24
C GLN A 88 1.59 20.23 -12.99
N ASP A 89 0.43 19.95 -13.57
CA ASP A 89 0.28 18.90 -14.57
C ASP A 89 1.12 19.19 -15.83
N GLY A 90 1.71 18.14 -16.41
CA GLY A 90 2.59 18.26 -17.58
C GLY A 90 4.00 18.80 -17.28
N SER A 91 4.31 19.13 -16.02
CA SER A 91 5.62 19.66 -15.60
C SER A 91 6.77 18.64 -15.66
N GLY A 92 6.44 17.34 -15.79
CA GLY A 92 7.40 16.25 -15.63
C GLY A 92 7.65 15.86 -14.16
N GLU A 93 6.87 16.38 -13.22
CA GLU A 93 6.94 16.02 -11.81
C GLU A 93 5.98 14.86 -11.50
N VAL A 94 6.40 13.88 -10.69
CA VAL A 94 5.53 12.78 -10.25
C VAL A 94 4.72 13.16 -9.01
N PHE A 95 3.66 12.42 -8.72
CA PHE A 95 2.94 12.54 -7.44
C PHE A 95 3.81 12.15 -6.24
N ASN A 96 3.67 12.89 -5.14
CA ASN A 96 4.41 12.66 -3.91
C ASN A 96 3.91 11.41 -3.17
N LEU A 97 4.58 11.04 -2.08
CA LEU A 97 4.25 9.88 -1.26
C LEU A 97 3.10 10.21 -0.31
N ASN A 98 2.16 9.28 -0.14
CA ASN A 98 1.13 9.36 0.88
C ASN A 98 1.57 8.73 2.20
N SER A 99 0.70 8.82 3.22
CA SER A 99 1.00 8.37 4.59
C SER A 99 1.37 6.90 4.69
N SER A 100 0.67 6.00 3.99
CA SER A 100 0.97 4.55 4.00
C SER A 100 2.39 4.28 3.49
N THR A 101 2.78 4.92 2.37
CA THR A 101 4.11 4.76 1.79
C THR A 101 5.20 5.37 2.69
N LEU A 102 4.94 6.52 3.31
CA LEU A 102 5.87 7.17 4.24
C LEU A 102 6.10 6.34 5.51
N ILE A 103 5.03 5.80 6.11
CA ILE A 103 5.12 4.92 7.28
C ILE A 103 5.91 3.66 6.93
N GLY A 104 5.63 3.03 5.80
CA GLY A 104 6.39 1.87 5.32
C GLY A 104 7.89 2.14 5.20
N ARG A 105 8.28 3.31 4.68
CA ARG A 105 9.69 3.73 4.62
C ARG A 105 10.29 3.94 6.01
N MET A 106 9.56 4.56 6.94
CA MET A 106 10.01 4.74 8.33
C MET A 106 10.20 3.39 9.04
N LEU A 107 9.44 2.37 8.66
CA LEU A 107 9.55 0.99 9.16
C LEU A 107 10.57 0.15 8.39
N ASN A 108 11.32 0.74 7.46
CA ASN A 108 12.31 0.07 6.62
C ASN A 108 11.74 -1.07 5.74
N VAL A 109 10.47 -0.95 5.33
CA VAL A 109 9.86 -1.85 4.35
C VAL A 109 10.44 -1.57 2.96
N SER A 110 10.68 -2.63 2.18
CA SER A 110 11.30 -2.50 0.87
C SER A 110 10.44 -1.63 -0.07
N ALA A 111 11.08 -0.82 -0.91
CA ALA A 111 10.35 0.03 -1.86
C ALA A 111 9.48 -0.77 -2.85
N GLY A 112 9.88 -2.01 -3.16
CA GLY A 112 9.09 -2.92 -4.00
C GLY A 112 7.78 -3.34 -3.32
N ASP A 113 7.83 -3.68 -2.04
CA ASP A 113 6.63 -4.04 -1.28
C ASP A 113 5.69 -2.86 -1.10
N LEU A 114 6.21 -1.63 -1.05
CA LEU A 114 5.38 -0.43 -0.93
C LEU A 114 4.72 -0.01 -2.26
N ALA A 115 5.05 -0.67 -3.37
CA ALA A 115 4.44 -0.39 -4.66
C ALA A 115 2.98 -0.89 -4.73
N ALA A 116 2.25 -0.37 -5.71
CA ALA A 116 0.88 -0.77 -6.02
C ALA A 116 0.81 -2.23 -6.45
N SER A 117 -0.24 -2.94 -6.00
CA SER A 117 -0.44 -4.36 -6.28
C SER A 117 -1.03 -4.64 -7.66
N THR A 118 -1.79 -3.71 -8.26
CA THR A 118 -2.60 -3.99 -9.46
C THR A 118 -2.41 -2.92 -10.54
N SER A 119 -1.26 -2.23 -10.56
CA SER A 119 -1.01 -1.13 -11.50
C SER A 119 -0.81 -1.63 -12.95
N PRO A 120 -1.59 -1.18 -13.95
CA PRO A 120 -1.34 -1.51 -15.36
C PRO A 120 -0.01 -0.93 -15.84
N VAL A 121 0.47 0.16 -15.24
CA VAL A 121 1.77 0.78 -15.56
C VAL A 121 2.92 -0.13 -15.15
N ASN A 122 2.89 -0.67 -13.93
CA ASN A 122 3.91 -1.61 -13.46
C ASN A 122 4.01 -2.83 -14.39
N ALA A 123 2.86 -3.40 -14.77
CA ALA A 123 2.80 -4.52 -15.70
C ALA A 123 3.40 -4.16 -17.07
N ALA A 124 3.04 -3.00 -17.63
CA ALA A 124 3.55 -2.54 -18.92
C ALA A 124 5.07 -2.28 -18.91
N LEU A 125 5.63 -1.94 -17.75
CA LEU A 125 7.07 -1.72 -17.55
C LEU A 125 7.82 -2.98 -17.11
N GLY A 126 7.14 -4.12 -16.92
CA GLY A 126 7.76 -5.34 -16.39
C GLY A 126 8.22 -5.23 -14.94
N GLN A 127 7.67 -4.28 -14.18
CA GLN A 127 7.91 -4.12 -12.74
C GLN A 127 7.10 -5.14 -11.95
N ALA A 128 7.66 -5.64 -10.85
CA ALA A 128 6.92 -6.49 -9.93
C ALA A 128 5.79 -5.69 -9.25
N ASP A 129 4.70 -6.39 -8.94
CA ASP A 129 3.62 -5.83 -8.13
C ASP A 129 4.04 -5.78 -6.66
N GLY A 130 3.59 -4.74 -5.93
CA GLY A 130 3.84 -4.62 -4.50
C GLY A 130 2.68 -5.10 -3.62
N ASN A 131 2.77 -4.75 -2.34
CA ASN A 131 1.82 -5.12 -1.28
C ASN A 131 0.83 -4.00 -0.94
N ASN A 132 0.75 -2.94 -1.75
CA ASN A 132 -0.26 -1.91 -1.59
C ASN A 132 -1.47 -2.17 -2.50
N TRP A 133 -2.53 -2.70 -1.91
CA TRP A 133 -3.82 -3.04 -2.50
C TRP A 133 -4.89 -1.95 -2.33
N ALA A 134 -4.54 -0.80 -1.75
CA ALA A 134 -5.43 0.34 -1.74
C ALA A 134 -5.62 0.87 -3.16
N VAL A 135 -6.86 1.18 -3.53
CA VAL A 135 -7.23 1.68 -4.87
C VAL A 135 -8.12 2.90 -4.72
N GLY A 136 -7.72 4.01 -5.34
CA GLY A 136 -8.52 5.22 -5.41
C GLY A 136 -9.98 4.95 -5.84
N GLY A 137 -10.92 5.45 -5.04
CA GLY A 137 -12.35 5.31 -5.29
C GLY A 137 -13.02 4.07 -4.66
N TYR A 138 -12.27 3.15 -4.08
CA TYR A 138 -12.85 1.98 -3.41
C TYR A 138 -13.74 2.34 -2.23
N ARG A 139 -14.92 1.75 -2.22
CA ARG A 139 -15.80 1.64 -1.05
C ARG A 139 -15.39 0.46 -0.16
N THR A 140 -15.97 0.40 1.04
CA THR A 140 -15.73 -0.69 2.01
C THR A 140 -16.02 -2.09 1.46
N ASP A 141 -16.99 -2.26 0.56
CA ASP A 141 -17.25 -3.54 -0.13
C ASP A 141 -16.11 -3.93 -1.08
N GLN A 142 -15.59 -2.98 -1.84
CA GLN A 142 -14.50 -3.23 -2.81
C GLN A 142 -13.16 -3.47 -2.11
N ILE A 143 -12.94 -2.85 -0.95
CA ILE A 143 -11.80 -3.14 -0.08
C ILE A 143 -11.85 -4.60 0.39
N LEU A 144 -13.00 -5.06 0.88
CA LEU A 144 -13.20 -6.45 1.30
C LEU A 144 -13.00 -7.43 0.14
N ASP A 145 -13.50 -7.10 -1.06
CA ASP A 145 -13.29 -7.90 -2.27
C ASP A 145 -11.81 -8.00 -2.66
N SER A 146 -11.05 -6.90 -2.54
CA SER A 146 -9.61 -6.91 -2.82
C SER A 146 -8.81 -7.85 -1.92
N ILE A 147 -9.34 -8.18 -0.74
CA ILE A 147 -8.78 -9.14 0.20
C ILE A 147 -9.22 -10.56 -0.17
N ASN A 148 -10.52 -10.77 -0.39
CA ASN A 148 -11.12 -12.12 -0.43
C ASN A 148 -11.32 -12.70 -1.83
N SER A 149 -11.36 -11.87 -2.87
CA SER A 149 -11.77 -12.29 -4.21
C SER A 149 -10.86 -11.70 -5.31
N GLN A 150 -11.03 -10.43 -5.63
CA GLN A 150 -10.39 -9.76 -6.76
C GLN A 150 -10.09 -8.30 -6.46
N SER A 151 -8.88 -7.85 -6.80
CA SER A 151 -8.55 -6.43 -6.91
C SER A 151 -8.68 -5.99 -8.37
N THR A 152 -9.42 -4.91 -8.59
CA THR A 152 -9.68 -4.33 -9.91
C THR A 152 -9.35 -2.84 -9.94
N VAL A 153 -8.67 -2.40 -11.00
CA VAL A 153 -8.43 -0.99 -11.28
C VAL A 153 -9.30 -0.62 -12.47
N VAL A 154 -10.33 0.19 -12.21
CA VAL A 154 -11.32 0.61 -13.20
C VAL A 154 -11.24 2.12 -13.34
N ASP A 155 -11.07 2.61 -14.57
CA ASP A 155 -11.08 4.04 -14.85
C ASP A 155 -12.44 4.64 -14.40
N PRO A 156 -12.44 5.60 -13.47
CA PRO A 156 -13.68 6.09 -12.86
C PRO A 156 -14.55 6.92 -13.81
N ASN A 157 -13.98 7.45 -14.90
CA ASN A 157 -14.70 8.30 -15.86
C ASN A 157 -15.36 7.47 -16.96
N SER A 158 -14.68 6.45 -17.44
CA SER A 158 -15.12 5.62 -18.57
C SER A 158 -15.70 4.27 -18.14
N GLY A 159 -15.46 3.82 -16.90
CA GLY A 159 -15.80 2.48 -16.45
C GLY A 159 -14.92 1.38 -17.06
N THR A 160 -13.83 1.74 -17.74
CA THR A 160 -12.94 0.80 -18.41
C THR A 160 -12.13 0.03 -17.38
N LEU A 161 -12.16 -1.31 -17.41
CA LEU A 161 -11.26 -2.14 -16.63
C LEU A 161 -9.83 -1.99 -17.16
N LEU A 162 -8.95 -1.37 -16.38
CA LEU A 162 -7.55 -1.17 -16.74
C LEU A 162 -6.68 -2.39 -16.39
N ARG A 163 -6.89 -2.96 -15.20
CA ARG A 163 -6.22 -4.20 -14.77
C ARG A 163 -7.02 -4.89 -13.67
N SER A 164 -6.86 -6.21 -13.58
CA SER A 164 -7.49 -7.04 -12.57
C SER A 164 -6.49 -8.10 -12.08
N ARG A 165 -6.50 -8.40 -10.78
CA ARG A 165 -5.70 -9.46 -10.15
C ARG A 165 -6.52 -10.17 -9.08
N THR A 166 -6.22 -11.45 -8.87
CA THR A 166 -6.72 -12.21 -7.72
C THR A 166 -6.43 -11.45 -6.42
N GLY A 167 -7.41 -11.39 -5.53
CA GLY A 167 -7.31 -10.70 -4.24
C GLY A 167 -6.22 -11.30 -3.35
N TYR A 168 -5.85 -10.55 -2.31
CA TYR A 168 -4.69 -10.87 -1.47
C TYR A 168 -4.73 -12.28 -0.86
N LEU A 169 -5.83 -12.68 -0.22
CA LEU A 169 -5.89 -13.98 0.45
C LEU A 169 -5.86 -15.14 -0.55
N PRO A 170 -6.71 -15.20 -1.61
CA PRO A 170 -6.62 -16.28 -2.57
C PRO A 170 -5.27 -16.33 -3.30
N ALA A 171 -4.61 -15.19 -3.56
CA ALA A 171 -3.27 -15.14 -4.13
C ALA A 171 -2.18 -15.69 -3.18
N ASN A 172 -2.44 -15.72 -1.87
CA ASN A 172 -1.53 -16.18 -0.83
C ASN A 172 -2.01 -17.48 -0.15
N SER A 173 -2.69 -18.36 -0.90
CA SER A 173 -3.20 -19.64 -0.38
C SER A 173 -4.07 -19.49 0.87
N PHE A 174 -4.86 -18.41 0.91
CA PHE A 174 -5.73 -18.02 2.01
C PHE A 174 -5.00 -17.80 3.35
N ARG A 175 -3.76 -17.32 3.30
CA ARG A 175 -2.96 -16.98 4.48
C ARG A 175 -2.48 -15.54 4.44
N ALA A 176 -2.58 -14.89 5.58
CA ALA A 176 -1.89 -13.65 5.90
C ALA A 176 -0.50 -13.96 6.47
N ASP A 177 0.47 -13.07 6.26
CA ASP A 177 1.76 -13.10 6.95
C ASP A 177 1.57 -12.65 8.40
N PRO A 178 1.79 -13.52 9.40
CA PRO A 178 1.61 -13.16 10.80
C PRO A 178 2.62 -12.12 11.31
N ASN A 179 3.70 -11.84 10.56
CA ASN A 179 4.73 -10.88 10.94
C ASN A 179 4.60 -9.54 10.17
N ALA A 180 3.65 -9.40 9.25
CA ALA A 180 3.43 -8.16 8.52
C ALA A 180 2.59 -7.17 9.33
N LEU A 181 2.77 -5.87 9.05
CA LEU A 181 1.84 -4.83 9.45
C LEU A 181 0.77 -4.66 8.38
N TYR A 182 -0.49 -4.87 8.75
CA TYR A 182 -1.63 -4.57 7.89
C TYR A 182 -2.12 -3.15 8.13
N TYR A 183 -2.47 -2.43 7.07
CA TYR A 183 -2.92 -1.05 7.14
C TYR A 183 -4.21 -0.87 6.35
N LEU A 184 -5.26 -0.37 7.01
CA LEU A 184 -6.61 -0.23 6.46
C LEU A 184 -7.10 1.22 6.51
N THR A 185 -7.47 1.75 5.34
CA THR A 185 -8.35 2.92 5.20
C THR A 185 -9.66 2.51 4.54
N GLY A 186 -10.71 3.31 4.66
CA GLY A 186 -11.96 3.05 3.95
C GLY A 186 -13.15 3.80 4.54
N GLY A 187 -14.22 3.89 3.75
CA GLY A 187 -15.49 4.47 4.13
C GLY A 187 -15.79 5.80 3.45
N GLY A 188 -14.78 6.63 3.13
CA GLY A 188 -15.02 7.93 2.50
C GLY A 188 -15.83 7.84 1.20
N ASN A 189 -15.49 6.87 0.35
CA ASN A 189 -16.22 6.64 -0.91
C ASN A 189 -17.66 6.13 -0.70
N ASP A 190 -17.96 5.40 0.38
CA ASP A 190 -19.34 5.02 0.69
C ASP A 190 -20.21 6.28 0.93
N PHE A 191 -19.64 7.31 1.56
CA PHE A 191 -20.31 8.60 1.76
C PHE A 191 -20.41 9.40 0.46
N LEU A 192 -19.28 9.60 -0.24
CA LEU A 192 -19.21 10.44 -1.44
C LEU A 192 -20.04 9.87 -2.61
N GLN A 193 -20.26 8.56 -2.65
CA GLN A 193 -21.09 7.90 -3.66
C GLN A 193 -22.55 7.71 -3.21
N GLY A 194 -22.98 8.39 -2.15
CA GLY A 194 -24.38 8.40 -1.69
C GLY A 194 -24.88 7.06 -1.14
N ARG A 195 -23.98 6.17 -0.69
CA ARG A 195 -24.36 4.88 -0.07
C ARG A 195 -24.64 5.00 1.42
N VAL A 196 -24.10 6.05 2.06
CA VAL A 196 -24.34 6.36 3.48
C VAL A 196 -25.24 7.58 3.59
N LEU A 197 -26.52 7.34 3.89
CA LEU A 197 -27.57 8.37 4.01
C LEU A 197 -28.31 8.32 5.36
N SER A 198 -27.95 7.35 6.21
CA SER A 198 -28.58 7.11 7.53
C SER A 198 -27.59 6.44 8.49
N ALA A 199 -27.91 6.49 9.79
CA ALA A 199 -27.12 5.81 10.82
C ALA A 199 -26.98 4.29 10.55
N SER A 200 -28.03 3.65 10.02
CA SER A 200 -27.99 2.23 9.65
C SER A 200 -26.97 1.98 8.52
N SER A 201 -27.01 2.77 7.44
CA SER A 201 -26.05 2.62 6.33
C SER A 201 -24.62 2.97 6.76
N ALA A 202 -24.42 3.94 7.65
CA ALA A 202 -23.11 4.27 8.21
C ALA A 202 -22.55 3.08 9.02
N GLY A 203 -23.37 2.49 9.88
CA GLY A 203 -23.02 1.29 10.64
C GLY A 203 -22.70 0.08 9.75
N GLN A 204 -23.43 -0.10 8.64
CA GLN A 204 -23.15 -1.17 7.67
C GLN A 204 -21.81 -0.97 6.94
N ALA A 205 -21.48 0.26 6.55
CA ALA A 205 -20.18 0.56 5.96
C ALA A 205 -19.03 0.30 6.97
N ALA A 206 -19.21 0.72 8.23
CA ALA A 206 -18.25 0.45 9.30
C ALA A 206 -18.06 -1.06 9.54
N ASN A 207 -19.17 -1.83 9.51
CA ASN A 207 -19.14 -3.28 9.60
C ASN A 207 -18.30 -3.91 8.50
N ARG A 208 -18.46 -3.48 7.23
CA ARG A 208 -17.68 -4.01 6.09
C ARG A 208 -16.19 -3.71 6.20
N LEU A 209 -15.81 -2.52 6.70
CA LEU A 209 -14.40 -2.22 6.96
C LEU A 209 -13.85 -3.10 8.08
N ALA A 210 -14.62 -3.34 9.15
CA ALA A 210 -14.23 -4.29 10.20
C ALA A 210 -14.17 -5.74 9.69
N ASP A 211 -15.04 -6.14 8.75
CA ASP A 211 -15.00 -7.45 8.11
C ASP A 211 -13.71 -7.65 7.31
N SER A 212 -13.12 -6.57 6.77
CA SER A 212 -11.80 -6.61 6.12
C SER A 212 -10.69 -6.94 7.13
N ALA A 213 -10.71 -6.31 8.31
CA ALA A 213 -9.77 -6.63 9.40
C ALA A 213 -10.00 -8.06 9.92
N LEU A 214 -11.26 -8.49 10.06
CA LEU A 214 -11.62 -9.83 10.51
C LEU A 214 -11.14 -10.90 9.52
N ALA A 215 -11.31 -10.70 8.22
CA ALA A 215 -10.84 -11.64 7.20
C ALA A 215 -9.32 -11.82 7.26
N LEU A 216 -8.57 -10.72 7.43
CA LEU A 216 -7.12 -10.78 7.61
C LEU A 216 -6.74 -11.51 8.90
N GLN A 217 -7.41 -11.21 10.02
CA GLN A 217 -7.17 -11.87 11.30
C GLN A 217 -7.43 -13.38 11.23
N GLN A 218 -8.55 -13.80 10.64
CA GLN A 218 -8.88 -15.21 10.44
C GLN A 218 -7.86 -15.94 9.56
N ALA A 219 -7.20 -15.22 8.65
CA ALA A 219 -6.13 -15.75 7.81
C ALA A 219 -4.74 -15.73 8.46
N GLY A 220 -4.62 -15.20 9.69
CA GLY A 220 -3.38 -15.21 10.49
C GLY A 220 -2.71 -13.85 10.70
N ALA A 221 -3.29 -12.74 10.24
CA ALA A 221 -2.76 -11.40 10.49
C ALA A 221 -2.78 -11.08 11.99
N ARG A 222 -1.66 -10.57 12.51
CA ARG A 222 -1.53 -10.25 13.95
C ARG A 222 -1.56 -8.77 14.27
N TYR A 223 -1.11 -7.91 13.35
CA TYR A 223 -0.96 -6.47 13.56
C TYR A 223 -1.75 -5.71 12.51
N ILE A 224 -2.81 -5.01 12.91
CA ILE A 224 -3.74 -4.37 11.98
C ILE A 224 -3.97 -2.91 12.40
N MET A 225 -3.38 -1.99 11.65
CA MET A 225 -3.61 -0.56 11.80
C MET A 225 -4.85 -0.15 11.01
N VAL A 226 -5.82 0.50 11.66
CA VAL A 226 -7.11 0.86 11.03
C VAL A 226 -7.41 2.32 11.26
N TRP A 227 -7.71 3.06 10.19
CA TRP A 227 -8.14 4.44 10.29
C TRP A 227 -9.55 4.54 10.86
N LEU A 228 -9.72 5.40 11.87
CA LEU A 228 -11.02 6.01 12.08
C LEU A 228 -11.27 7.01 10.94
N LEU A 229 -12.49 7.00 10.41
CA LEU A 229 -12.91 7.82 9.29
C LEU A 229 -12.81 9.30 9.69
N PRO A 230 -12.08 10.14 8.95
CA PRO A 230 -12.13 11.59 9.13
C PRO A 230 -13.57 12.12 9.13
N ASP A 231 -13.79 13.27 9.76
CA ASP A 231 -15.10 13.93 9.66
C ASP A 231 -15.34 14.36 8.22
N ILE A 232 -16.21 13.65 7.51
CA ILE A 232 -16.46 13.89 6.09
C ILE A 232 -17.21 15.22 5.89
N GLY A 233 -18.01 15.65 6.86
CA GLY A 233 -18.68 16.95 6.83
C GLY A 233 -17.74 18.14 6.95
N GLN A 234 -16.53 17.92 7.49
CA GLN A 234 -15.45 18.91 7.57
C GLN A 234 -14.41 18.77 6.44
N THR A 235 -14.72 18.06 5.36
CA THR A 235 -13.85 18.07 4.17
C THR A 235 -14.17 19.28 3.29
N PRO A 236 -13.20 19.78 2.49
CA PRO A 236 -13.47 20.87 1.54
C PRO A 236 -14.66 20.59 0.60
N ALA A 237 -14.96 19.32 0.31
CA ALA A 237 -16.09 18.91 -0.54
C ALA A 237 -17.47 19.20 0.08
N LEU A 238 -17.59 19.22 1.42
CA LEU A 238 -18.86 19.36 2.12
C LEU A 238 -18.91 20.53 3.10
N SER A 239 -17.76 21.05 3.53
CA SER A 239 -17.69 22.15 4.49
C SER A 239 -18.44 23.38 3.96
N GLY A 240 -19.24 24.00 4.83
CA GLY A 240 -20.08 25.14 4.46
C GLY A 240 -21.36 24.80 3.68
N THR A 241 -21.56 23.53 3.28
CA THR A 241 -22.82 23.09 2.66
C THR A 241 -23.89 22.75 3.72
N PRO A 242 -25.19 22.77 3.37
CA PRO A 242 -26.25 22.33 4.28
C PRO A 242 -26.13 20.86 4.75
N LEU A 243 -25.36 20.03 4.03
CA LEU A 243 -25.17 18.62 4.35
C LEU A 243 -24.09 18.37 5.41
N ALA A 244 -23.19 19.34 5.64
CA ALA A 244 -22.01 19.16 6.49
C ALA A 244 -22.32 18.53 7.85
N SER A 245 -23.23 19.14 8.62
CA SER A 245 -23.58 18.69 9.98
C SER A 245 -24.17 17.27 10.01
N ALA A 246 -25.08 16.96 9.08
CA ALA A 246 -25.68 15.63 8.99
C ALA A 246 -24.61 14.58 8.63
N THR A 247 -23.71 14.91 7.72
CA THR A 247 -22.60 14.03 7.34
C THR A 247 -21.61 13.82 8.48
N SER A 248 -21.25 14.87 9.25
CA SER A 248 -20.40 14.75 10.45
C SER A 248 -21.02 13.81 11.48
N ALA A 249 -22.32 13.89 11.72
CA ALA A 249 -23.02 12.97 12.61
C ALA A 249 -22.94 11.52 12.12
N LEU A 250 -23.05 11.28 10.81
CA LEU A 250 -22.90 9.95 10.22
C LEU A 250 -21.46 9.43 10.28
N SER A 251 -20.45 10.29 10.13
CA SER A 251 -19.04 9.93 10.36
C SER A 251 -18.79 9.48 11.80
N ALA A 252 -19.42 10.14 12.78
CA ALA A 252 -19.34 9.72 14.18
C ALA A 252 -20.00 8.35 14.43
N VAL A 253 -21.18 8.10 13.84
CA VAL A 253 -21.85 6.78 13.90
C VAL A 253 -20.97 5.68 13.29
N PHE A 254 -20.36 5.96 12.13
CA PHE A 254 -19.43 5.03 11.48
C PHE A 254 -18.29 4.66 12.44
N ASN A 255 -17.61 5.65 13.03
CA ASN A 255 -16.48 5.41 13.91
C ASN A 255 -16.86 4.68 15.20
N GLN A 256 -18.01 5.03 15.80
CA GLN A 256 -18.52 4.32 16.98
C GLN A 256 -18.75 2.83 16.68
N GLN A 257 -19.37 2.53 15.54
CA GLN A 257 -19.61 1.14 15.12
C GLN A 257 -18.29 0.43 14.78
N LEU A 258 -17.37 1.10 14.10
CA LEU A 258 -16.07 0.54 13.72
C LEU A 258 -15.27 0.14 14.96
N VAL A 259 -15.12 1.05 15.94
CA VAL A 259 -14.40 0.76 17.20
C VAL A 259 -15.02 -0.42 17.94
N SER A 260 -16.36 -0.45 18.03
CA SER A 260 -17.08 -1.55 18.68
C SER A 260 -16.79 -2.90 18.02
N ARG A 261 -16.79 -2.96 16.69
CA ARG A 261 -16.46 -4.18 15.93
C ARG A 261 -14.99 -4.56 16.03
N LEU A 262 -14.07 -3.60 15.93
CA LEU A 262 -12.63 -3.85 16.01
C LEU A 262 -12.23 -4.41 17.39
N ALA A 263 -12.87 -3.97 18.47
CA ALA A 263 -12.64 -4.48 19.82
C ALA A 263 -12.99 -5.97 20.00
N GLN A 264 -13.74 -6.56 19.06
CA GLN A 264 -14.12 -7.98 19.06
C GLN A 264 -13.17 -8.85 18.22
N ILE A 265 -12.20 -8.25 17.51
CA ILE A 265 -11.25 -8.97 16.66
C ILE A 265 -10.04 -9.37 17.51
N ASP A 266 -9.73 -10.67 17.53
CA ASP A 266 -8.57 -11.22 18.25
C ASP A 266 -7.26 -11.01 17.46
N ALA A 267 -6.84 -9.74 17.39
CA ALA A 267 -5.58 -9.28 16.81
C ALA A 267 -5.08 -8.03 17.57
N GLN A 268 -3.81 -7.67 17.35
CA GLN A 268 -3.28 -6.37 17.79
C GLN A 268 -3.77 -5.28 16.84
N VAL A 269 -4.99 -4.80 17.08
CA VAL A 269 -5.59 -3.70 16.33
C VAL A 269 -5.06 -2.36 16.85
N ILE A 270 -4.54 -1.53 15.96
CA ILE A 270 -4.02 -0.19 16.24
C ILE A 270 -4.96 0.82 15.59
N PRO A 271 -6.01 1.29 16.29
CA PRO A 271 -6.92 2.29 15.75
C PRO A 271 -6.23 3.65 15.69
N LEU A 272 -6.22 4.28 14.51
CA LEU A 272 -5.71 5.63 14.32
C LEU A 272 -6.86 6.62 14.51
N ASN A 273 -6.80 7.42 15.57
CA ASN A 273 -7.79 8.46 15.84
C ASN A 273 -7.52 9.71 14.98
N VAL A 274 -7.67 9.54 13.68
CA VAL A 274 -7.47 10.59 12.67
C VAL A 274 -8.40 11.79 12.89
N PRO A 275 -9.68 11.63 13.27
CA PRO A 275 -10.53 12.78 13.60
C PRO A 275 -9.96 13.67 14.70
N LEU A 276 -9.42 13.07 15.78
CA LEU A 276 -8.77 13.84 16.84
C LEU A 276 -7.48 14.50 16.36
N LEU A 277 -6.65 13.78 15.59
CA LEU A 277 -5.42 14.34 15.04
C LEU A 277 -5.70 15.57 14.15
N ILE A 278 -6.75 15.50 13.32
CA ILE A 278 -7.18 16.63 12.49
C ILE A 278 -7.67 17.78 13.38
N SER A 279 -8.48 17.53 14.40
CA SER A 279 -8.98 18.60 15.28
C SER A 279 -7.85 19.28 16.07
N GLU A 280 -6.86 18.52 16.54
CA GLU A 280 -5.64 19.06 17.16
C GLU A 280 -4.82 19.90 16.18
N THR A 281 -4.73 19.47 14.92
CA THR A 281 -4.05 20.20 13.84
C THR A 281 -4.74 21.53 13.56
N LEU A 282 -6.07 21.53 13.44
CA LEU A 282 -6.85 22.75 13.19
C LEU A 282 -6.84 23.72 14.38
N ALA A 283 -6.74 23.20 15.61
CA ALA A 283 -6.65 24.03 16.81
C ALA A 283 -5.28 24.70 16.97
N ALA A 284 -4.20 24.09 16.43
CA ALA A 284 -2.85 24.65 16.50
C ALA A 284 -2.02 24.39 15.23
N PRO A 285 -2.39 25.00 14.07
CA PRO A 285 -1.79 24.68 12.77
C PRO A 285 -0.25 24.73 12.72
N ALA A 286 0.32 25.78 13.32
CA ALA A 286 1.77 26.01 13.31
C ALA A 286 2.56 24.89 14.02
N ARG A 287 1.96 24.19 15.01
CA ARG A 287 2.63 23.04 15.68
C ARG A 287 2.81 21.85 14.74
N PHE A 288 2.00 21.77 13.69
CA PHE A 288 2.02 20.72 12.69
C PHE A 288 2.65 21.19 11.37
N GLY A 289 3.21 22.40 11.34
CA GLY A 289 3.88 22.96 10.16
C GLY A 289 2.95 23.59 9.12
N PHE A 290 1.67 23.82 9.45
CA PHE A 290 0.74 24.54 8.59
C PHE A 290 0.73 26.05 8.89
N ASP A 291 0.36 26.86 7.90
CA ASP A 291 0.16 28.30 8.07
C ASP A 291 -1.07 28.56 8.96
N PRO A 292 -0.92 29.20 10.13
CA PRO A 292 -2.05 29.49 11.02
C PRO A 292 -3.00 30.57 10.49
N ASN A 293 -2.65 31.27 9.40
CA ASN A 293 -3.49 32.32 8.81
C ASN A 293 -4.41 31.80 7.69
N GLU A 294 -4.24 30.55 7.27
CA GLU A 294 -5.01 29.95 6.19
C GLU A 294 -6.23 29.17 6.70
N ASN A 295 -7.29 29.13 5.89
CA ASN A 295 -8.42 28.25 6.17
C ASN A 295 -8.15 26.84 5.62
N LEU A 296 -7.54 26.00 6.46
CA LEU A 296 -7.09 24.65 6.12
C LEU A 296 -8.22 23.64 5.82
N VAL A 297 -9.47 24.03 5.99
CA VAL A 297 -10.65 23.19 5.72
C VAL A 297 -11.39 23.61 4.45
N ALA A 298 -11.49 24.91 4.19
CA ALA A 298 -12.25 25.43 3.05
C ALA A 298 -11.38 25.74 1.82
N THR A 299 -10.05 25.71 1.97
CA THR A 299 -9.10 25.94 0.87
C THR A 299 -8.25 24.70 0.64
N CYS A 300 -7.82 24.54 -0.61
CA CYS A 300 -6.96 23.45 -1.03
C CYS A 300 -5.72 24.03 -1.71
N PHE A 301 -4.63 23.26 -1.68
CA PHE A 301 -3.47 23.53 -2.51
C PHE A 301 -3.88 23.59 -4.00
N SER A 302 -3.49 24.67 -4.69
CA SER A 302 -3.71 24.88 -6.12
C SER A 302 -2.36 25.14 -6.76
N GLY A 303 -1.59 24.06 -6.94
CA GLY A 303 -0.26 24.08 -7.57
C GLY A 303 -0.21 24.95 -8.81
#